data_AF-A0A5B7B5F7-F1
#
_entry.id   AF-A0A5B7B5F7-F1
#
_cell.length_a   1.000
_cell.length_b   1.000
_cell.length_c   1.000
_cell.angle_alpha   90.00
_cell.angle_beta   90.00
_cell.angle_gamma   90.00
#
_symmetry.space_group_name_H-M   'P 1'
#
loop_
_entity.id
_entity.type
_entity.pdbx_description
1 polymer ?
#
loop_
_entity_poly.entity_id
_entity_poly.type
_entity_poly.pdbx_seq_one_letter_code
_entity_poly.pdbx_strand_id
1 'polypeptide(L)'
;MAAAMHCLTTSCSLPRKFSTLSLSSSHPPTQPNAAAAFRSLSFSANTSHAVFSRGFVSMSPIERPMRHSIVCEAAPKKKADSAAKRARQAEKRRVYNKARKSEVRTRMKKVLEALDVLRKKPDAQPEEVLPIEQLIAEAYSVIDKAVIVGTLHRNTGARRKSRLARRKKTVEIHHGWYTPSPTATV
;
A
#
# COMPACT_ATOMS: atom_id res chain seq x y z
N MET A 1 -29.51 36.67 16.01
CA MET A 1 -28.24 37.34 15.71
C MET A 1 -27.12 36.64 16.49
N ALA A 2 -26.13 36.13 15.75
CA ALA A 2 -24.79 35.67 16.14
C ALA A 2 -24.58 34.91 17.48
N ALA A 3 -24.48 33.57 17.40
CA ALA A 3 -23.80 32.76 18.40
C ALA A 3 -22.33 32.55 17.97
N ALA A 4 -21.39 33.06 18.77
CA ALA A 4 -19.96 33.05 18.50
C ALA A 4 -19.33 31.68 18.81
N MET A 5 -18.88 30.99 17.77
CA MET A 5 -18.08 29.76 17.86
C MET A 5 -16.62 30.12 18.11
N HIS A 6 -16.10 29.86 19.32
CA HIS A 6 -14.68 29.99 19.62
C HIS A 6 -13.96 28.66 19.35
N CYS A 7 -13.22 28.62 18.24
CA CYS A 7 -12.30 27.53 17.89
C CYS A 7 -11.02 27.63 18.73
N LEU A 8 -10.83 26.71 19.68
CA LEU A 8 -9.55 26.51 20.37
C LEU A 8 -8.72 25.48 19.60
N THR A 9 -7.88 25.94 18.67
CA THR A 9 -6.83 25.13 18.05
C THR A 9 -5.51 25.36 18.78
N THR A 10 -5.23 24.53 19.78
CA THR A 10 -3.94 24.51 20.47
C THR A 10 -2.93 23.75 19.61
N SER A 11 -2.11 24.48 18.85
CA SER A 11 -0.97 23.95 18.10
C SER A 11 0.25 23.77 19.01
N CYS A 12 0.38 22.62 19.65
CA CYS A 12 1.62 22.22 20.33
C CYS A 12 2.67 21.73 19.32
N SER A 13 3.55 22.63 18.89
CA SER A 13 4.75 22.30 18.13
C SER A 13 5.86 21.80 19.06
N LEU A 14 6.13 20.49 19.05
CA LEU A 14 7.28 19.91 19.74
C LEU A 14 8.49 19.87 18.78
N PRO A 15 9.67 20.39 19.16
CA PRO A 15 10.88 20.25 18.35
C PRO A 15 11.46 18.83 18.48
N ARG A 16 11.38 18.03 17.42
CA ARG A 16 12.10 16.76 17.33
C ARG A 16 13.56 17.02 17.00
N LYS A 17 14.42 16.94 18.02
CA LYS A 17 15.88 16.84 17.87
C LYS A 17 16.19 15.50 17.20
N PHE A 18 16.72 15.52 15.97
CA PHE A 18 17.25 14.33 15.32
C PHE A 18 18.66 14.07 15.86
N SER A 19 18.81 13.06 16.72
CA SER A 19 20.11 12.49 17.08
C SER A 19 20.55 11.56 15.95
N THR A 20 21.60 11.93 15.23
CA THR A 20 22.31 11.08 14.27
C THR A 20 22.99 9.93 15.01
N LEU A 21 22.46 8.71 14.87
CA LEU A 21 23.15 7.51 15.32
C LEU A 21 24.22 7.14 14.27
N SER A 22 25.48 7.37 14.59
CA SER A 22 26.63 6.85 13.86
C SER A 22 26.82 5.37 14.21
N LEU A 23 26.63 4.48 13.24
CA LEU A 23 27.08 3.09 13.35
C LEU A 23 28.56 3.03 12.94
N SER A 24 29.43 2.98 13.94
CA SER A 24 30.83 2.60 13.80
C SER A 24 30.92 1.08 13.59
N SER A 25 31.19 0.65 12.35
CA SER A 25 31.60 -0.72 12.05
C SER A 25 33.14 -0.80 12.04
N SER A 26 33.70 -1.47 13.04
CA SER A 26 35.11 -1.83 13.09
C SER A 26 35.38 -3.08 12.25
N HIS A 27 36.10 -2.94 11.13
CA HIS A 27 36.76 -4.05 10.45
C HIS A 27 38.27 -3.79 10.38
N PRO A 28 39.14 -4.76 10.72
CA PRO A 28 40.60 -4.65 10.60
C PRO A 28 41.08 -4.88 9.15
N PRO A 29 42.33 -4.49 8.81
CA PRO A 29 42.75 -4.22 7.44
C PRO A 29 43.40 -5.42 6.75
N THR A 30 43.17 -5.52 5.44
CA THR A 30 44.05 -6.27 4.53
C THR A 30 44.17 -5.51 3.20
N GLN A 31 45.38 -5.03 2.94
CA GLN A 31 45.93 -4.50 1.69
C GLN A 31 47.30 -5.21 1.52
N PRO A 32 47.98 -5.21 0.35
CA PRO A 32 47.67 -4.51 -0.90
C PRO A 32 47.81 -5.38 -2.17
N ASN A 33 47.30 -4.91 -3.32
CA ASN A 33 48.11 -4.64 -4.53
C ASN A 33 47.29 -4.52 -5.83
N ALA A 34 47.89 -3.75 -6.73
CA ALA A 34 47.67 -3.63 -8.16
C ALA A 34 46.64 -2.60 -8.63
N ALA A 35 47.21 -1.43 -8.96
CA ALA A 35 46.65 -0.41 -9.81
C ALA A 35 46.18 -0.98 -11.16
N ALA A 36 44.94 -0.69 -11.54
CA ALA A 36 44.48 -0.77 -12.92
C ALA A 36 43.64 0.47 -13.21
N ALA A 37 44.26 1.41 -13.91
CA ALA A 37 43.67 2.66 -14.35
C ALA A 37 42.53 2.40 -15.34
N PHE A 38 41.37 3.02 -15.09
CA PHE A 38 40.24 3.05 -16.02
C PHE A 38 40.64 3.82 -17.29
N ARG A 39 40.73 3.11 -18.42
CA ARG A 39 40.93 3.71 -19.75
C ARG A 39 39.63 4.34 -20.23
N SER A 40 39.62 5.68 -20.33
CA SER A 40 38.60 6.43 -21.06
C SER A 40 38.76 6.23 -22.56
N LEU A 41 37.73 5.69 -23.22
CA LEU A 41 37.68 5.59 -24.68
C LEU A 41 37.47 6.99 -25.28
N SER A 42 38.52 7.56 -25.89
CA SER A 42 38.45 8.78 -26.68
C SER A 42 37.91 8.46 -28.08
N PHE A 43 36.70 8.93 -28.39
CA PHE A 43 36.15 8.92 -29.75
C PHE A 43 36.76 10.09 -30.53
N SER A 44 37.71 9.82 -31.43
CA SER A 44 38.25 10.84 -32.34
C SER A 44 37.25 11.06 -33.49
N ALA A 45 36.52 12.17 -33.45
CA ALA A 45 35.77 12.65 -34.61
C ALA A 45 36.72 13.47 -35.48
N ASN A 46 37.15 12.88 -36.61
CA ASN A 46 37.95 13.55 -37.62
C ASN A 46 37.06 14.57 -38.36
N THR A 47 37.21 15.85 -38.07
CA THR A 47 36.56 16.94 -38.81
C THR A 47 37.38 17.27 -40.05
N SER A 48 36.97 16.77 -41.21
CA SER A 48 37.60 17.11 -42.50
C SER A 48 36.79 18.16 -43.26
N HIS A 49 37.39 19.35 -43.33
CA HIS A 49 37.36 20.35 -44.40
C HIS A 49 36.03 20.72 -45.08
N ALA A 50 35.58 21.94 -44.79
CA ALA A 50 34.64 22.69 -45.60
C ALA A 50 35.25 23.02 -46.98
N VAL A 51 34.61 22.52 -48.04
CA VAL A 51 34.85 22.99 -49.42
C VAL A 51 33.69 23.91 -49.77
N PHE A 52 33.93 25.21 -49.60
CA PHE A 52 33.06 26.28 -50.08
C PHE A 52 33.04 26.23 -51.61
N SER A 53 31.95 25.73 -52.20
CA SER A 53 31.66 25.95 -53.61
C SER A 53 31.00 27.31 -53.76
N ARG A 54 31.71 28.24 -54.41
CA ARG A 54 31.18 29.54 -54.82
C ARG A 54 30.30 29.32 -56.06
N GLY A 55 28.98 29.40 -55.86
CA GLY A 55 28.00 29.49 -56.93
C GLY A 55 26.81 30.31 -56.48
N PHE A 56 26.83 31.61 -56.76
CA PHE A 56 25.73 32.53 -56.47
C PHE A 56 24.77 32.52 -57.68
N VAL A 57 23.73 31.69 -57.63
CA VAL A 57 22.61 31.75 -58.58
C VAL A 57 21.46 32.48 -57.90
N SER A 58 21.26 33.73 -58.32
CA SER A 58 20.13 34.58 -57.93
C SER A 58 18.84 34.06 -58.58
N MET A 59 18.06 33.27 -57.84
CA MET A 59 16.68 32.92 -58.22
C MET A 59 15.70 33.76 -57.39
N SER A 60 14.88 34.55 -58.05
CA SER A 60 13.81 35.37 -57.46
C SER A 60 12.79 34.49 -56.70
N PRO A 61 12.39 34.84 -55.47
CA PRO A 61 11.36 34.09 -54.78
C PRO A 61 9.98 34.39 -55.39
N ILE A 62 9.34 33.36 -55.93
CA ILE A 62 7.90 33.37 -56.23
C ILE A 62 7.17 33.38 -54.88
N GLU A 63 6.44 34.47 -54.60
CA GLU A 63 5.55 34.54 -53.43
C GLU A 63 4.41 33.53 -53.60
N ARG A 64 4.50 32.40 -52.89
CA ARG A 64 3.39 31.45 -52.79
C ARG A 64 2.43 31.91 -51.70
N PRO A 65 1.11 31.91 -51.95
CA PRO A 65 0.14 32.35 -50.95
C PRO A 65 0.25 31.48 -49.70
N MET A 66 0.27 32.14 -48.53
CA MET A 66 0.43 31.52 -47.22
C MET A 66 -0.62 30.42 -47.03
N ARG A 67 -0.20 29.16 -47.19
CA ARG A 67 -0.94 28.03 -46.66
C ARG A 67 -1.05 28.28 -45.16
N HIS A 68 -2.27 28.39 -44.65
CA HIS A 68 -2.52 28.48 -43.22
C HIS A 68 -1.89 27.24 -42.58
N SER A 69 -0.75 27.41 -41.92
CA SER A 69 -0.11 26.34 -41.19
C SER A 69 -0.98 26.07 -39.98
N ILE A 70 -1.79 25.03 -40.03
CA ILE A 70 -2.34 24.45 -38.81
C ILE A 70 -1.14 23.89 -38.07
N VAL A 71 -0.62 24.66 -37.11
CA VAL A 71 0.42 24.20 -36.19
C VAL A 71 -0.24 23.11 -35.35
N CYS A 72 0.02 21.85 -35.67
CA CYS A 72 -0.23 20.78 -34.73
C CYS A 72 0.65 21.05 -33.51
N GLU A 73 0.07 21.60 -32.44
CA GLU A 73 0.75 21.78 -31.17
C GLU A 73 1.29 20.41 -30.73
N ALA A 74 2.61 20.27 -30.71
CA ALA A 74 3.26 19.00 -30.42
C ALA A 74 2.90 18.59 -28.98
N ALA A 75 2.15 17.49 -28.84
CA ALA A 75 1.77 16.96 -27.53
C ALA A 75 3.01 16.89 -26.62
N PRO A 76 2.93 17.38 -25.37
CA PRO A 76 4.10 17.44 -24.51
C PRO A 76 4.63 16.02 -24.28
N LYS A 77 5.87 15.77 -24.71
CA LYS A 77 6.58 14.51 -24.50
C LYS A 77 6.90 14.35 -23.02
N LYS A 78 5.90 13.93 -22.22
CA LYS A 78 6.12 13.57 -20.80
C LYS A 78 7.05 12.37 -20.74
N LYS A 79 8.24 12.57 -20.16
CA LYS A 79 9.19 11.50 -19.85
C LYS A 79 8.53 10.53 -18.86
N ALA A 80 8.89 9.24 -18.94
CA ALA A 80 8.32 8.21 -18.08
C ALA A 80 8.74 8.45 -16.61
N ASP A 81 7.84 9.03 -15.82
CA ASP A 81 8.06 9.26 -14.40
C ASP A 81 7.65 8.00 -13.59
N SER A 82 8.68 7.32 -13.07
CA SER A 82 8.52 6.14 -12.23
C SER A 82 7.84 6.46 -10.90
N ALA A 83 8.03 7.66 -10.36
CA ALA A 83 7.41 8.10 -9.11
C ALA A 83 5.90 8.31 -9.30
N ALA A 84 5.48 9.04 -10.34
CA ALA A 84 4.07 9.21 -10.67
C ALA A 84 3.37 7.87 -10.99
N LYS A 85 4.07 6.90 -11.59
CA LYS A 85 3.54 5.54 -11.79
C LYS A 85 3.32 4.82 -10.46
N ARG A 86 4.29 4.87 -9.55
CA ARG A 86 4.19 4.23 -8.22
C ARG A 86 3.06 4.84 -7.39
N ALA A 87 2.88 6.16 -7.43
CA ALA A 87 1.76 6.84 -6.77
C ALA A 87 0.39 6.30 -7.23
N ARG A 88 0.16 6.27 -8.56
CA ARG A 88 -1.07 5.72 -9.14
C ARG A 88 -1.31 4.24 -8.77
N GLN A 89 -0.26 3.42 -8.78
CA GLN A 89 -0.37 2.01 -8.37
C GLN A 89 -0.68 1.86 -6.88
N ALA A 90 -0.05 2.67 -6.03
CA ALA A 90 -0.27 2.67 -4.59
C ALA A 90 -1.72 3.05 -4.26
N GLU A 91 -2.28 4.06 -4.91
CA GLU A 91 -3.68 4.46 -4.73
C GLU A 91 -4.65 3.34 -5.08
N LYS A 92 -4.45 2.68 -6.23
CA LYS A 92 -5.27 1.53 -6.66
C LYS A 92 -5.21 0.40 -5.63
N ARG A 93 -4.00 0.01 -5.21
CA ARG A 93 -3.79 -1.04 -4.20
C ARG A 93 -4.36 -0.64 -2.84
N ARG A 94 -4.27 0.64 -2.46
CA ARG A 94 -4.80 1.18 -1.21
C ARG A 94 -6.32 1.04 -1.17
N VAL A 95 -7.04 1.44 -2.22
CA VAL A 95 -8.51 1.34 -2.30
C VAL A 95 -8.95 -0.13 -2.19
N TYR A 96 -8.32 -1.02 -2.96
CA TYR A 96 -8.61 -2.45 -2.92
C TYR A 96 -8.37 -3.08 -1.54
N ASN A 97 -7.19 -2.83 -0.95
CA ASN A 97 -6.84 -3.35 0.37
C ASN A 97 -7.71 -2.73 1.48
N LYS A 98 -8.13 -1.46 1.33
CA LYS A 98 -9.05 -0.81 2.27
C LYS A 98 -10.39 -1.53 2.27
N ALA A 99 -10.99 -1.75 1.11
CA ALA A 99 -12.28 -2.42 0.97
C ALA A 99 -12.28 -3.81 1.63
N ARG A 100 -11.25 -4.62 1.34
CA ARG A 100 -11.14 -5.96 1.90
C ARG A 100 -10.86 -5.98 3.40
N LYS A 101 -10.03 -5.05 3.91
CA LYS A 101 -9.81 -4.90 5.36
C LYS A 101 -11.08 -4.45 6.07
N SER A 102 -11.87 -3.54 5.50
CA SER A 102 -13.15 -3.13 6.06
C SER A 102 -14.18 -4.26 6.03
N GLU A 103 -14.24 -5.04 4.96
CA GLU A 103 -15.16 -6.18 4.85
C GLU A 103 -14.92 -7.19 5.98
N VAL A 104 -13.67 -7.60 6.19
CA VAL A 104 -13.31 -8.49 7.31
C VAL A 104 -13.71 -7.87 8.64
N ARG A 105 -13.44 -6.57 8.86
CA ARG A 105 -13.80 -5.88 10.11
C ARG A 105 -15.32 -5.88 10.33
N THR A 106 -16.10 -5.64 9.30
CA THR A 106 -17.56 -5.60 9.36
C THR A 106 -18.14 -6.97 9.68
N ARG A 107 -17.74 -8.03 8.95
CA ARG A 107 -18.22 -9.40 9.20
C ARG A 107 -17.85 -9.88 10.61
N MET A 108 -16.61 -9.61 11.04
CA MET A 108 -16.19 -9.91 12.41
C MET A 108 -16.99 -9.14 13.46
N LYS A 109 -17.31 -7.87 13.21
CA LYS A 109 -18.10 -7.05 14.14
C LYS A 109 -19.51 -7.63 14.31
N LYS A 110 -20.17 -8.01 13.21
CA LYS A 110 -21.50 -8.67 13.25
C LYS A 110 -21.50 -9.92 14.12
N VAL A 111 -20.50 -10.79 13.98
CA VAL A 111 -20.35 -12.00 14.81
C VAL A 111 -20.19 -11.65 16.29
N LEU A 112 -19.34 -10.67 16.60
CA LEU A 112 -19.10 -10.26 17.99
C LEU A 112 -20.35 -9.65 18.63
N GLU A 113 -21.07 -8.80 17.90
CA GLU A 113 -22.34 -8.22 18.38
C GLU A 113 -23.38 -9.31 18.64
N ALA A 114 -23.52 -10.29 17.74
CA ALA A 114 -24.43 -11.42 17.94
C ALA A 114 -24.06 -12.26 19.17
N LEU A 115 -22.77 -12.55 19.37
CA LEU A 115 -22.28 -13.28 20.55
C LEU A 115 -22.47 -12.50 21.85
N ASP A 116 -22.27 -11.18 21.82
CA ASP A 116 -22.46 -10.32 23.00
C ASP A 116 -23.94 -10.21 23.39
N VAL A 117 -24.85 -10.21 22.42
CA VAL A 117 -26.31 -10.29 22.66
C VAL A 117 -26.66 -11.65 23.26
N LEU A 118 -26.17 -12.75 22.68
CA LEU A 118 -26.45 -14.10 23.17
C LEU A 118 -25.95 -14.31 24.59
N ARG A 119 -24.79 -13.77 24.93
CA ARG A 119 -24.22 -13.87 26.29
C ARG A 119 -25.09 -13.18 27.36
N LYS A 120 -25.77 -12.09 27.00
CA LYS A 120 -26.58 -11.31 27.94
C LYS A 120 -27.96 -11.93 28.19
N LYS A 121 -28.46 -12.74 27.26
CA LYS A 121 -29.73 -13.45 27.42
C LYS A 121 -29.52 -14.68 28.32
N PRO A 122 -30.28 -14.82 29.42
CA PRO A 122 -30.19 -15.99 30.30
C PRO A 122 -30.87 -17.24 29.71
N ASP A 123 -31.97 -17.07 28.96
CA ASP A 123 -32.79 -18.17 28.42
C ASP A 123 -32.41 -18.55 26.98
N ALA A 124 -31.11 -18.55 26.67
CA ALA A 124 -30.64 -18.87 25.33
C ALA A 124 -30.93 -20.34 25.00
N GLN A 125 -31.55 -20.59 23.84
CA GLN A 125 -31.72 -21.93 23.28
C GLN A 125 -30.55 -22.27 22.35
N PRO A 126 -30.17 -23.56 22.21
CA PRO A 126 -29.08 -23.98 21.33
C PRO A 126 -29.34 -23.63 19.86
N GLU A 127 -30.60 -23.48 19.47
CA GLU A 127 -30.99 -23.08 18.11
C GLU A 127 -30.51 -21.67 17.73
N GLU A 128 -30.35 -20.76 18.70
CA GLU A 128 -29.83 -19.41 18.44
C GLU A 128 -28.35 -19.41 18.01
N VAL A 129 -27.63 -20.52 18.17
CA VAL A 129 -26.23 -20.65 17.77
C VAL A 129 -26.10 -20.87 16.26
N LEU A 130 -27.04 -21.54 15.61
CA LEU A 130 -27.03 -21.83 14.17
C LEU A 130 -26.84 -20.59 13.28
N PRO A 131 -27.59 -19.48 13.46
CA PRO A 131 -27.37 -18.27 12.66
C PRO A 131 -25.99 -17.65 12.93
N ILE A 132 -25.46 -17.76 14.15
CA ILE A 132 -24.12 -17.25 14.49
C ILE A 132 -23.05 -18.07 13.78
N GLU A 133 -23.22 -19.39 13.65
CA GLU A 133 -22.30 -20.25 12.92
C GLU A 133 -22.26 -19.91 11.43
N GLN A 134 -23.41 -19.58 10.83
CA GLN A 134 -23.45 -19.07 9.46
C GLN A 134 -22.65 -17.77 9.32
N LEU A 135 -22.82 -16.82 10.24
CA LEU A 135 -22.03 -15.58 10.25
C LEU A 135 -20.52 -15.84 10.46
N ILE A 136 -20.16 -16.84 11.26
CA ILE A 136 -18.76 -17.26 11.44
C ILE A 136 -18.20 -17.84 10.15
N ALA A 137 -18.96 -18.70 9.46
CA ALA A 137 -18.56 -19.28 8.18
C ALA A 137 -18.32 -18.20 7.12
N GLU A 138 -19.21 -17.21 7.02
CA GLU A 138 -19.00 -16.03 6.18
C GLU A 138 -17.73 -15.27 6.55
N ALA A 139 -17.52 -15.00 7.84
CA ALA A 139 -16.34 -14.29 8.31
C ALA A 139 -15.05 -15.05 7.97
N TYR A 140 -15.04 -16.39 8.11
CA TYR A 140 -13.90 -17.22 7.75
C TYR A 140 -13.64 -17.20 6.25
N SER A 141 -14.68 -17.31 5.42
CA SER A 141 -14.56 -17.19 3.96
C SER A 141 -13.88 -15.89 3.54
N VAL A 142 -14.31 -14.75 4.11
CA VAL A 142 -13.73 -13.43 3.78
C VAL A 142 -12.30 -13.30 4.32
N ILE A 143 -12.00 -13.81 5.52
CA ILE A 143 -10.64 -13.81 6.08
C ILE A 143 -9.70 -14.59 5.17
N ASP A 144 -10.08 -15.78 4.72
CA ASP A 144 -9.23 -16.64 3.91
C ASP A 144 -9.01 -16.07 2.51
N LYS A 145 -10.07 -15.53 1.89
CA LYS A 145 -9.94 -14.78 0.63
C LYS A 145 -8.97 -13.62 0.78
N ALA A 146 -8.97 -12.93 1.92
CA ALA A 146 -8.03 -11.84 2.20
C ALA A 146 -6.58 -12.30 2.44
N VAL A 147 -6.39 -13.52 2.94
CA VAL A 147 -5.06 -14.13 3.07
C VAL A 147 -4.53 -14.58 1.72
N ILE A 148 -5.34 -15.28 0.92
CA ILE A 148 -4.96 -15.79 -0.41
C ILE A 148 -4.51 -14.65 -1.33
N VAL A 149 -5.25 -13.54 -1.34
CA VAL A 149 -4.90 -12.38 -2.17
C VAL A 149 -3.74 -11.55 -1.58
N GLY A 150 -3.30 -11.83 -0.34
CA GLY A 150 -2.16 -11.16 0.27
C GLY A 150 -2.48 -9.79 0.90
N THR A 151 -3.76 -9.44 1.06
CA THR A 151 -4.14 -8.23 1.84
C THR A 151 -3.86 -8.43 3.33
N LEU A 152 -3.95 -9.67 3.82
CA LEU A 152 -3.60 -10.07 5.18
C LEU A 152 -2.51 -11.16 5.16
N HIS A 153 -1.58 -11.10 6.10
CA HIS A 153 -0.63 -12.19 6.33
C HIS A 153 -1.32 -13.41 6.96
N ARG A 154 -0.85 -14.63 6.64
CA ARG A 154 -1.39 -15.90 7.15
C ARG A 154 -1.58 -15.93 8.67
N ASN A 155 -0.58 -15.47 9.43
CA ASN A 155 -0.67 -15.42 10.90
C ASN A 155 -1.73 -14.44 11.38
N THR A 156 -1.94 -13.33 10.66
CA THR A 156 -2.99 -12.36 11.01
C THR A 156 -4.37 -12.94 10.75
N GLY A 157 -4.56 -13.71 9.66
CA GLY A 157 -5.78 -14.47 9.41
C GLY A 157 -6.04 -15.50 10.52
N ALA A 158 -5.03 -16.31 10.85
CA ALA A 158 -5.11 -17.32 11.92
C ALA A 158 -5.48 -16.70 13.28
N ARG A 159 -4.86 -15.58 13.67
CA ARG A 159 -5.21 -14.86 14.91
C ARG A 159 -6.68 -14.39 14.92
N ARG A 160 -7.20 -13.92 13.79
CA ARG A 160 -8.60 -13.47 13.68
C ARG A 160 -9.58 -14.63 13.83
N LYS A 161 -9.30 -15.77 13.18
CA LYS A 161 -10.09 -17.00 13.35
C LYS A 161 -10.07 -17.50 14.79
N SER A 162 -8.87 -17.60 15.37
CA SER A 162 -8.69 -18.00 16.77
C SER A 162 -9.48 -17.10 17.73
N ARG A 163 -9.50 -15.78 17.49
CA ARG A 163 -10.30 -14.84 18.30
C ARG A 163 -11.80 -15.15 18.26
N LEU A 164 -12.37 -15.40 17.08
CA LEU A 164 -13.80 -15.73 16.94
C LEU A 164 -14.12 -17.07 17.60
N ALA A 165 -13.31 -18.09 17.36
CA ALA A 165 -13.47 -19.41 17.96
C ALA A 165 -13.41 -19.37 19.50
N ARG A 166 -12.42 -18.65 20.06
CA ARG A 166 -12.32 -18.45 21.51
C ARG A 166 -13.55 -17.78 22.08
N ARG A 167 -14.08 -16.75 21.38
CA ARG A 167 -15.24 -16.02 21.87
C ARG A 167 -16.52 -16.86 21.84
N LYS A 168 -16.72 -17.66 20.80
CA LYS A 168 -17.80 -18.66 20.73
C LYS A 168 -17.74 -19.60 21.95
N LYS A 169 -16.58 -20.23 22.18
CA LYS A 169 -16.37 -21.14 23.32
C LYS A 169 -16.64 -20.48 24.67
N THR A 170 -16.25 -19.22 24.86
CA THR A 170 -16.54 -18.49 26.11
C THR A 170 -18.06 -18.37 26.36
N VAL A 171 -18.85 -18.13 25.31
CA VAL A 171 -20.31 -18.04 25.44
C VAL A 171 -20.93 -19.41 25.70
N GLU A 172 -20.45 -20.46 25.03
CA GLU A 172 -20.88 -21.85 25.27
C GLU A 172 -20.61 -22.29 26.73
N ILE A 173 -19.44 -21.95 27.28
CA ILE A 173 -19.10 -22.23 28.69
C ILE A 173 -19.98 -21.42 29.64
N HIS A 174 -20.25 -20.14 29.33
CA HIS A 174 -21.08 -19.28 30.17
C HIS A 174 -22.50 -19.83 30.33
N HIS A 175 -23.06 -20.39 29.26
CA HIS A 175 -24.40 -20.99 29.26
C HIS A 175 -24.39 -22.47 29.71
N GLY A 176 -23.22 -23.04 30.01
CA GLY A 176 -23.09 -24.40 30.52
C GLY A 176 -23.22 -25.52 29.48
N TRP A 177 -23.29 -25.20 28.18
CA TRP A 177 -23.41 -26.21 27.11
C TRP A 177 -22.11 -26.98 26.85
N TYR A 178 -20.98 -26.40 27.23
CA TYR A 178 -19.67 -27.02 27.07
C TYR A 178 -18.84 -26.86 28.34
N THR A 179 -18.37 -27.98 28.86
CA THR A 179 -17.37 -27.99 29.92
C THR A 179 -16.08 -28.57 29.33
N PRO A 180 -14.97 -27.81 29.27
CA PRO A 180 -13.72 -28.33 28.79
C PRO A 180 -13.24 -29.44 29.73
N SER A 181 -12.93 -30.60 29.17
CA SER A 181 -12.21 -31.64 29.91
C SER A 181 -10.83 -31.10 30.31
N PRO A 182 -10.38 -31.32 31.57
CA PRO A 182 -9.04 -30.94 31.97
C PRO A 182 -8.04 -31.66 31.06
N THR A 183 -7.22 -30.89 30.35
CA THR A 183 -6.15 -31.44 29.51
C THR A 183 -5.20 -32.23 30.40
N ALA A 184 -5.08 -33.54 30.16
CA ALA A 184 -4.07 -34.37 30.81
C ALA A 184 -2.70 -33.75 30.53
N THR A 185 -2.09 -33.19 31.57
CA THR A 185 -0.72 -32.69 31.56
C THR A 185 0.20 -33.89 31.30
N VAL A 186 0.78 -33.94 30.09
CA VAL A 186 1.88 -34.85 29.73
C VAL A 186 3.18 -34.09 29.87
#